data_AF-A0A2H9QBW6-F1
#
_entry.id   AF-A0A2H9QBW6-F1
#
_cell.length_a   1.000
_cell.length_b   1.000
_cell.length_c   1.000
_cell.angle_alpha   90.00
_cell.angle_beta   90.00
_cell.angle_gamma   90.00
#
_symmetry.space_group_name_H-M   'P 1'
#
loop_
_entity.id
_entity.type
_entity.pdbx_description
1 polymer ?
#
loop_
_entity_poly.entity_id
_entity_poly.type
_entity_poly.pdbx_seq_one_letter_code
_entity_poly.pdbx_strand_id
1 'polypeptide(L)'
;MNKTALLLVGLVFVSMFSGVFAANTCSDGTSYGKCNPTSYYYCWHGEGTSIQLVFYPTMCVKQLGGTGCPAGYDATPDGTNCIKTGCDVPGSTQLVLKGQCSTTNKPYYCSNDGVLVQNPTLCGCPAADQEAVNDACVKK
;
A
#
# COMPACT_ATOMS: atom_id res chain seq x y z
N MET A 1 -27.87 -53.02 -50.72
CA MET A 1 -28.60 -52.08 -49.82
C MET A 1 -27.77 -51.98 -48.54
N ASN A 2 -26.74 -51.13 -48.51
CA ASN A 2 -26.76 -49.74 -48.03
C ASN A 2 -27.01 -49.64 -46.51
N LYS A 3 -25.94 -49.38 -45.73
CA LYS A 3 -25.91 -48.40 -44.63
C LYS A 3 -24.49 -48.28 -44.06
N THR A 4 -23.77 -47.36 -44.66
CA THR A 4 -22.63 -46.63 -44.12
C THR A 4 -23.08 -45.78 -42.91
N ALA A 5 -22.12 -45.49 -42.02
CA ALA A 5 -22.14 -44.46 -40.98
C ALA A 5 -22.88 -44.80 -39.68
N LEU A 6 -22.15 -44.83 -38.57
CA LEU A 6 -22.07 -43.72 -37.62
C LEU A 6 -21.45 -44.23 -36.30
N LEU A 7 -20.18 -43.93 -36.04
CA LEU A 7 -19.65 -43.77 -34.68
C LEU A 7 -18.29 -43.07 -34.76
N LEU A 8 -18.38 -41.80 -35.15
CA LEU A 8 -17.35 -40.80 -34.92
C LEU A 8 -17.28 -40.50 -33.42
N VAL A 9 -16.08 -40.64 -32.87
CA VAL A 9 -15.45 -39.66 -31.98
C VAL A 9 -16.35 -39.18 -30.83
N GLY A 10 -16.42 -39.99 -29.77
CA GLY A 10 -16.78 -39.51 -28.44
C GLY A 10 -15.67 -38.58 -27.94
N LEU A 11 -15.82 -37.30 -28.26
CA LEU A 11 -14.97 -36.19 -27.86
C LEU A 11 -14.68 -36.24 -26.35
N VAL A 12 -13.39 -36.18 -26.06
CA VAL A 12 -12.81 -35.64 -24.84
C VAL A 12 -13.41 -34.25 -24.58
N PHE A 13 -14.23 -34.11 -23.54
CA PHE A 13 -14.48 -32.84 -22.86
C PHE A 13 -14.75 -33.13 -21.39
N VAL A 14 -13.74 -33.62 -20.67
CA VAL A 14 -13.67 -33.35 -19.23
C VAL A 14 -13.32 -31.87 -19.16
N SER A 15 -14.35 -31.07 -18.88
CA SER A 15 -14.21 -29.64 -18.70
C SER A 15 -13.14 -29.37 -17.64
N MET A 16 -11.98 -28.91 -18.08
CA MET A 16 -11.11 -28.08 -17.25
C MET A 16 -11.84 -26.76 -17.02
N PHE A 17 -12.88 -26.78 -16.19
CA PHE A 17 -13.17 -25.62 -15.37
C PHE A 17 -12.02 -25.56 -14.37
N SER A 18 -10.89 -25.00 -14.81
CA SER A 18 -10.09 -24.18 -13.92
C SER A 18 -11.05 -23.09 -13.47
N GLY A 19 -11.79 -23.38 -12.40
CA GLY A 19 -12.49 -22.37 -11.63
C GLY A 19 -11.42 -21.37 -11.28
N VAL A 20 -11.40 -20.27 -12.03
CA VAL A 20 -10.80 -19.04 -11.57
C VAL A 20 -11.65 -18.72 -10.34
N PHE A 21 -11.24 -19.24 -9.19
CA PHE A 21 -11.70 -18.73 -7.92
C PHE A 21 -11.28 -17.27 -7.98
N ALA A 22 -12.24 -16.40 -8.30
CA ALA A 22 -12.07 -14.96 -8.13
C ALA A 22 -11.48 -14.81 -6.74
N ALA A 23 -10.23 -14.38 -6.66
CA ALA A 23 -9.51 -14.35 -5.40
C ALA A 23 -10.25 -13.37 -4.51
N ASN A 24 -11.13 -13.86 -3.61
CA ASN A 24 -11.94 -13.02 -2.74
C ASN A 24 -11.12 -12.38 -1.61
N THR A 25 -9.80 -12.38 -1.74
CA THR A 25 -8.83 -11.87 -0.79
C THR A 25 -7.75 -11.10 -1.53
N CYS A 26 -7.34 -9.99 -0.94
CA CYS A 26 -6.18 -9.23 -1.37
C CYS A 26 -4.87 -9.99 -1.14
N SER A 27 -3.77 -9.46 -1.66
CA SER A 27 -2.42 -10.05 -1.55
C SER A 27 -1.93 -10.23 -0.11
N ASP A 28 -2.50 -9.52 0.84
CA ASP A 28 -2.20 -9.62 2.28
C ASP A 28 -3.16 -10.58 3.04
N GLY A 29 -4.06 -11.26 2.32
CA GLY A 29 -5.09 -12.14 2.89
C GLY A 29 -6.36 -11.43 3.36
N THR A 30 -6.44 -10.10 3.26
CA THR A 30 -7.66 -9.35 3.63
C THR A 30 -8.82 -9.74 2.73
N SER A 31 -9.95 -10.12 3.31
CA SER A 31 -11.13 -10.48 2.52
C SER A 31 -11.71 -9.28 1.77
N TYR A 32 -12.28 -9.53 0.59
CA TYR A 32 -12.97 -8.52 -0.21
C TYR A 32 -14.03 -7.78 0.61
N GLY A 33 -14.06 -6.45 0.45
CA GLY A 33 -14.95 -5.57 1.20
C GLY A 33 -14.59 -5.46 2.69
N LYS A 34 -13.41 -5.93 3.10
CA LYS A 34 -12.87 -5.76 4.45
C LYS A 34 -11.63 -4.88 4.43
N CYS A 35 -11.34 -4.34 5.60
CA CYS A 35 -10.14 -3.57 5.86
C CYS A 35 -9.10 -4.43 6.56
N ASN A 36 -7.84 -4.21 6.17
CA ASN A 36 -6.71 -4.69 6.95
C ASN A 36 -6.57 -3.82 8.21
N PRO A 37 -6.69 -4.39 9.42
CA PRO A 37 -6.63 -3.63 10.67
C PRO A 37 -5.26 -3.00 10.96
N THR A 38 -4.21 -3.49 10.32
CA THR A 38 -2.83 -3.04 10.55
C THR A 38 -2.42 -1.94 9.56
N SER A 39 -2.86 -2.05 8.30
CA SER A 39 -2.41 -1.14 7.23
C SER A 39 -3.46 -0.10 6.83
N TYR A 40 -4.73 -0.25 7.25
CA TYR A 40 -5.86 0.61 6.87
C TYR A 40 -6.13 0.66 5.36
N TYR A 41 -5.67 -0.35 4.64
CA TYR A 41 -6.07 -0.59 3.26
C TYR A 41 -7.39 -1.35 3.22
N TYR A 42 -8.26 -0.93 2.31
CA TYR A 42 -9.51 -1.57 2.00
C TYR A 42 -9.31 -2.51 0.81
N CYS A 43 -9.78 -3.74 0.95
CA CYS A 43 -9.70 -4.71 -0.12
C CYS A 43 -10.86 -4.52 -1.09
N TRP A 44 -10.57 -3.95 -2.26
CA TRP A 44 -11.58 -3.54 -3.25
C TRP A 44 -11.30 -4.13 -4.63
N HIS A 45 -12.35 -4.24 -5.43
CA HIS A 45 -12.30 -4.67 -6.82
C HIS A 45 -12.32 -3.41 -7.68
N GLY A 46 -11.16 -3.00 -8.17
CA GLY A 46 -11.07 -1.90 -9.13
C GLY A 46 -11.78 -2.23 -10.44
N GLU A 47 -11.88 -1.25 -11.35
CA GLU A 47 -12.29 -1.50 -12.74
C GLU A 47 -11.27 -2.45 -13.40
N GLY A 48 -11.58 -3.74 -13.45
CA GLY A 48 -10.68 -4.82 -13.86
C GLY A 48 -11.04 -6.16 -13.21
N THR A 49 -10.23 -7.20 -13.40
CA THR A 49 -10.42 -8.55 -12.81
C THR A 49 -9.54 -8.82 -11.58
N SER A 50 -8.79 -7.82 -11.10
CA SER A 50 -7.85 -7.97 -9.97
C SER A 50 -8.37 -7.30 -8.72
N ILE A 51 -8.41 -8.05 -7.62
CA ILE A 51 -8.63 -7.52 -6.27
C ILE A 51 -7.33 -6.86 -5.79
N GLN A 52 -7.44 -5.63 -5.28
CA GLN A 52 -6.29 -4.85 -4.82
C GLN A 52 -6.55 -4.16 -3.48
N LEU A 53 -5.46 -3.91 -2.75
CA LEU A 53 -5.47 -3.08 -1.56
C LEU A 53 -5.45 -1.62 -1.99
N VAL A 54 -6.50 -0.90 -1.64
CA VAL A 54 -6.59 0.54 -1.88
C VAL A 54 -6.55 1.26 -0.54
N PHE A 55 -5.72 2.29 -0.42
CA PHE A 55 -5.62 3.05 0.81
C PHE A 55 -6.91 3.87 1.05
N TYR A 56 -7.75 3.43 1.98
CA TYR A 56 -9.07 4.01 2.28
C TYR A 56 -9.30 4.11 3.81
N PRO A 57 -8.49 4.92 4.51
CA PRO A 57 -8.41 4.92 5.96
C PRO A 57 -9.74 5.28 6.64
N THR A 58 -10.52 6.21 6.10
CA THR A 58 -11.82 6.57 6.69
C THR A 58 -12.82 5.43 6.67
N MET A 59 -12.90 4.72 5.55
CA MET A 59 -13.78 3.56 5.43
C MET A 59 -13.34 2.48 6.42
N CYS A 60 -12.02 2.28 6.55
CA CYS A 60 -11.46 1.28 7.44
C CYS A 60 -11.64 1.58 8.91
N VAL A 61 -11.46 2.84 9.34
CA VAL A 61 -11.76 3.22 10.73
C VAL A 61 -13.21 2.91 11.07
N LYS A 62 -14.15 3.34 10.21
CA LYS A 62 -15.59 3.10 10.44
C LYS A 62 -15.89 1.60 10.51
N GLN A 63 -15.32 0.82 9.60
CA GLN A 63 -15.55 -0.62 9.54
C GLN A 63 -14.94 -1.38 10.72
N LEU A 64 -13.82 -0.92 11.26
CA LEU A 64 -13.13 -1.51 12.41
C LEU A 64 -13.71 -1.02 13.76
N GLY A 65 -14.75 -0.19 13.73
CA GLY A 65 -15.38 0.36 14.95
C GLY A 65 -14.52 1.39 15.68
N GLY A 66 -13.50 1.93 15.02
CA GLY A 66 -12.69 3.01 15.56
C GLY A 66 -13.36 4.37 15.44
N THR A 67 -12.92 5.32 16.26
CA THR A 67 -13.22 6.75 16.10
C THR A 67 -11.91 7.47 15.79
N GLY A 68 -11.89 8.31 14.74
CA GLY A 68 -10.72 9.12 14.38
C GLY A 68 -9.87 8.57 13.23
N CYS A 69 -8.60 8.94 13.17
CA CYS A 69 -7.68 8.50 12.12
C CYS A 69 -6.60 7.58 12.69
N PRO A 70 -6.07 6.65 11.87
CA PRO A 70 -4.94 5.83 12.27
C PRO A 70 -3.73 6.67 12.68
N ALA A 71 -2.83 6.08 13.48
CA ALA A 71 -1.59 6.75 13.86
C ALA A 71 -0.83 7.23 12.60
N GLY A 72 -0.41 8.50 12.61
CA GLY A 72 0.22 9.15 11.46
C GLY A 72 -0.72 9.71 10.40
N TYR A 73 -2.01 9.78 10.73
CA TYR A 73 -3.01 10.46 9.93
C TYR A 73 -3.84 11.40 10.81
N ASP A 74 -4.18 12.57 10.27
CA ASP A 74 -5.07 13.53 10.89
C ASP A 74 -6.39 13.55 10.11
N ALA A 75 -7.48 13.85 10.82
CA ALA A 75 -8.75 14.08 10.15
C ALA A 75 -8.64 15.36 9.29
N THR A 76 -9.21 15.32 8.10
CA THR A 76 -9.47 16.53 7.32
C THR A 76 -10.38 17.47 8.12
N PRO A 77 -10.37 18.79 7.84
CA PRO A 77 -11.18 19.76 8.58
C PRO A 77 -12.70 19.45 8.62
N ASP A 78 -13.20 18.73 7.62
CA ASP A 78 -14.61 18.28 7.53
C ASP A 78 -14.87 16.94 8.25
N GLY A 79 -13.83 16.30 8.81
CA GLY A 79 -13.91 15.04 9.54
C GLY A 79 -14.25 13.83 8.67
N THR A 80 -14.26 13.95 7.34
CA THR A 80 -14.68 12.87 6.43
C THR A 80 -13.52 12.03 5.94
N ASN A 81 -12.30 12.54 5.98
CA ASN A 81 -11.12 11.88 5.44
C ASN A 81 -9.95 11.89 6.41
N CYS A 82 -9.02 10.95 6.24
CA CYS A 82 -7.78 10.93 6.98
C CYS A 82 -6.64 11.29 6.02
N ILE A 83 -5.92 12.37 6.32
CA ILE A 83 -4.74 12.82 5.57
C ILE A 83 -3.48 12.38 6.29
N LYS A 84 -2.52 11.83 5.53
CA LYS A 84 -1.24 11.42 6.09
C LYS A 84 -0.50 12.65 6.62
N THR A 85 -0.07 12.60 7.88
CA THR A 85 0.61 13.72 8.58
C THR A 85 2.11 13.67 8.41
N GLY A 86 2.63 12.58 7.85
CA GLY A 86 4.06 12.37 7.68
C GLY A 86 4.43 11.35 6.61
N CYS A 87 5.69 10.96 6.63
CA CYS A 87 6.30 10.03 5.72
C CYS A 87 6.77 8.79 6.47
N ASP A 88 6.56 7.62 5.89
CA ASP A 88 7.13 6.38 6.40
C ASP A 88 8.60 6.33 5.99
N VAL A 89 9.47 6.06 6.95
CA VAL A 89 10.90 5.87 6.66
C VAL A 89 11.18 4.39 6.47
N PRO A 90 11.79 3.97 5.35
CA PRO A 90 12.16 2.58 5.12
C PRO A 90 13.00 2.03 6.28
N GLY A 91 12.58 0.87 6.82
CA GLY A 91 13.29 0.22 7.92
C GLY A 91 13.13 0.88 9.28
N SER A 92 12.19 1.83 9.44
CA SER A 92 11.85 2.45 10.72
C SER A 92 10.35 2.37 11.00
N THR A 93 9.99 2.31 12.28
CA THR A 93 8.61 2.52 12.75
C THR A 93 8.31 3.99 13.01
N GLN A 94 9.30 4.88 12.85
CA GLN A 94 9.14 6.31 13.02
C GLN A 94 8.41 6.92 11.82
N LEU A 95 7.33 7.65 12.12
CA LEU A 95 6.72 8.59 11.20
C LEU A 95 7.45 9.94 11.28
N VAL A 96 7.86 10.47 10.14
CA VAL A 96 8.44 11.82 10.06
C VAL A 96 7.35 12.78 9.63
N LEU A 97 7.01 13.76 10.46
CA LEU A 97 5.97 14.73 10.12
C LEU A 97 6.34 15.54 8.88
N LYS A 98 5.33 15.93 8.11
CA LYS A 98 5.48 16.83 6.96
C LYS A 98 6.25 18.08 7.34
N GLY A 99 7.23 18.45 6.52
CA GLY A 99 8.10 19.58 6.77
C GLY A 99 9.24 19.32 7.76
N GLN A 100 9.40 18.08 8.25
CA GLN A 100 10.41 17.73 9.25
C GLN A 100 11.45 16.72 8.73
N CYS A 101 12.61 16.73 9.38
CA CYS A 101 13.68 15.76 9.19
C CYS A 101 13.47 14.54 10.08
N SER A 102 13.87 13.36 9.61
CA SER A 102 14.01 12.19 10.47
C SER A 102 15.15 12.40 11.47
N THR A 103 14.85 12.20 12.74
CA THR A 103 15.85 12.30 13.82
C THR A 103 16.69 11.03 13.95
N THR A 104 16.14 9.87 13.60
CA THR A 104 16.82 8.56 13.72
C THR A 104 17.42 8.10 12.40
N ASN A 105 16.81 8.47 11.27
CA ASN A 105 17.19 8.01 9.94
C ASN A 105 17.58 9.20 9.07
N LYS A 106 18.69 9.85 9.41
CA LYS A 106 19.30 10.83 8.51
C LYS A 106 19.78 10.15 7.23
N PRO A 107 19.72 10.79 6.05
CA PRO A 107 19.42 12.21 5.81
C PRO A 107 17.98 12.46 5.35
N TYR A 108 17.00 11.67 5.80
CA TYR A 108 15.65 11.75 5.24
C TYR A 108 14.86 12.97 5.74
N TYR A 109 14.17 13.63 4.81
CA TYR A 109 13.24 14.74 5.00
C TYR A 109 11.86 14.35 4.47
N CYS A 110 10.81 14.68 5.20
CA CYS A 110 9.43 14.52 4.73
C CYS A 110 8.94 15.82 4.10
N SER A 111 8.69 15.84 2.80
CA SER A 111 8.13 17.00 2.11
C SER A 111 6.71 17.33 2.59
N ASN A 112 6.23 18.55 2.35
CA ASN A 112 4.86 18.94 2.66
C ASN A 112 3.82 18.10 1.90
N ASP A 113 4.19 17.55 0.75
CA ASP A 113 3.37 16.64 -0.04
C ASP A 113 3.32 15.21 0.54
N GLY A 114 4.08 14.93 1.61
CA GLY A 114 4.14 13.60 2.23
C GLY A 114 5.05 12.63 1.48
N VAL A 115 6.03 13.14 0.74
CA VAL A 115 7.06 12.33 0.06
C VAL A 115 8.35 12.37 0.88
N LEU A 116 8.88 11.20 1.19
CA LEU A 116 10.19 11.09 1.83
C LEU A 116 11.29 11.28 0.79
N VAL A 117 12.17 12.24 1.01
CA VAL A 117 13.33 12.53 0.14
C VAL A 117 14.60 12.55 0.96
N GLN A 118 15.74 12.23 0.36
CA GLN A 118 17.04 12.47 1.00
C GLN A 118 17.41 13.93 0.85
N ASN A 119 17.70 14.61 1.95
CA ASN A 119 18.17 15.99 1.96
C ASN A 119 19.19 16.18 3.10
N PRO A 120 20.46 15.77 2.90
CA PRO A 120 21.48 15.87 3.92
C PRO A 120 21.91 17.30 4.22
N THR A 121 21.72 18.24 3.27
CA THR A 121 22.00 19.65 3.51
C THR A 121 21.07 20.23 4.59
N LEU A 122 19.80 19.79 4.59
CA LEU A 122 18.81 20.21 5.58
C LEU A 122 18.84 19.36 6.86
N CYS A 123 18.94 18.03 6.73
CA CYS A 123 18.75 17.09 7.85
C CYS A 123 20.06 16.57 8.46
N GLY A 124 21.19 16.89 7.84
CA GLY A 124 22.51 16.36 8.18
C GLY A 124 22.71 14.91 7.72
N CYS A 125 23.94 14.43 7.90
CA CYS A 125 24.34 13.08 7.53
C CYS A 125 24.18 12.08 8.70
N PRO A 126 24.03 10.78 8.39
CA PRO A 126 23.86 9.75 9.41
C PRO A 126 25.13 9.51 10.24
N ALA A 127 26.32 9.60 9.63
CA ALA A 127 27.58 9.41 10.35
C ALA A 127 28.20 10.74 10.79
N ALA A 128 28.83 10.75 11.96
CA ALA A 128 29.44 11.96 12.53
C ALA A 128 30.68 12.46 11.77
N ASP A 129 31.37 11.55 11.05
CA ASP A 129 32.51 11.81 10.19
C ASP A 129 32.11 12.19 8.74
N GLN A 130 30.81 12.38 8.49
CA GLN A 130 30.30 12.86 7.21
C GLN A 130 29.88 14.33 7.26
N GLU A 131 29.90 14.97 6.11
CA GLU A 131 29.34 16.29 5.86
C GLU A 131 28.47 16.30 4.59
N ALA A 132 27.53 17.23 4.54
CA ALA A 132 26.64 17.38 3.40
C ALA A 132 27.30 18.25 2.33
N VAL A 133 27.50 17.70 1.14
CA VAL A 133 28.04 18.39 -0.03
C VAL A 133 27.13 18.09 -1.22
N ASN A 134 26.50 19.11 -1.78
CA ASN A 134 25.58 19.00 -2.93
C ASN A 134 24.48 17.93 -2.74
N ASP A 135 23.81 17.94 -1.58
CA ASP A 135 22.79 16.95 -1.21
C ASP A 135 23.27 15.48 -1.16
N ALA A 136 24.58 15.26 -1.05
CA ALA A 136 25.18 13.97 -0.75
C ALA A 136 25.95 14.01 0.58
N CYS A 137 25.98 12.88 1.27
CA CYS A 137 26.85 12.71 2.44
C CYS A 137 28.23 12.20 1.99
N VAL A 138 29.25 13.04 2.17
CA VAL A 138 30.65 12.70 1.88
C VAL A 138 31.44 12.61 3.18
N LYS A 139 32.51 11.82 3.18
CA LYS A 139 33.40 11.71 4.33
C LYS A 139 34.26 12.97 4.43
N LYS A 140 34.41 13.50 5.64
CA LYS A 140 35.30 14.63 5.96
C LYS A 140 36.76 14.28 5.72
#